data_AF-G7WC07-F1
#
_entry.id   AF-G7WC07-F1
#
_cell.length_a   1.000
_cell.length_b   1.000
_cell.length_c   1.000
_cell.angle_alpha   90.00
_cell.angle_beta   90.00
_cell.angle_gamma   90.00
#
_symmetry.space_group_name_H-M   'P 1'
#
loop_
_entity.id
_entity.type
_entity.pdbx_description
1 polymer ?
#
loop_
_entity_poly.entity_id
_entity_poly.type
_entity_poly.pdbx_seq_one_letter_code
_entity_poly.pdbx_strand_id
1 'polypeptide(L)'
;MDTISATSIIDLGSINLVLVPRLNSALEVIQLKVYEREGYFLNPNPEVNESQIAEYSICSSCYTQGISEIRDLYEGWARIDKAEPVTLIGIHNQNPNILYIQFSLGDQYFMYKRCLLSNKEMIYEELFGKKPHLRWRSLNKEDEQYLMAKLRFMPKAKNAISFYTYSAQKRIRRRYAFSHSKG
;
A
#
# COMPACT_ATOMS: atom_id res chain seq x y z
N MET A 1 -31.60 7.83 -16.07
CA MET A 1 -30.36 8.03 -15.29
C MET A 1 -30.65 7.50 -13.91
N ASP A 2 -30.27 6.25 -13.68
CA ASP A 2 -30.55 5.58 -12.41
C ASP A 2 -29.74 6.25 -11.31
N THR A 3 -30.44 6.67 -10.26
CA THR A 3 -29.86 7.19 -9.03
C THR A 3 -29.05 6.06 -8.40
N ILE A 4 -27.75 6.04 -8.69
CA ILE A 4 -26.80 5.13 -8.05
C ILE A 4 -26.91 5.41 -6.56
N SER A 5 -27.45 4.45 -5.80
CA SER A 5 -27.40 4.49 -4.34
C SER A 5 -25.92 4.38 -3.95
N ALA A 6 -25.30 5.53 -3.73
CA ALA A 6 -23.87 5.75 -3.48
C ALA A 6 -23.40 5.17 -2.13
N THR A 7 -24.11 4.18 -1.59
CA THR A 7 -23.90 3.56 -0.28
C THR A 7 -24.04 2.03 -0.31
N SER A 8 -24.29 1.42 -1.47
CA SER A 8 -24.32 -0.04 -1.57
C SER A 8 -22.90 -0.61 -1.57
N ILE A 9 -22.59 -1.38 -0.52
CA ILE A 9 -21.33 -2.12 -0.39
C ILE A 9 -21.26 -3.14 -1.53
N ILE A 10 -20.14 -3.17 -2.24
CA ILE A 10 -19.88 -4.12 -3.31
C ILE A 10 -19.01 -5.25 -2.74
N ASP A 11 -19.60 -6.42 -2.63
CA ASP A 11 -18.88 -7.62 -2.25
C ASP A 11 -17.94 -8.06 -3.38
N LEU A 12 -16.65 -8.25 -3.08
CA LEU A 12 -15.69 -8.80 -4.02
C LEU A 12 -15.65 -10.35 -3.99
N GLY A 13 -16.62 -10.97 -3.32
CA GLY A 13 -16.89 -12.41 -3.41
C GLY A 13 -15.97 -13.25 -2.53
N SER A 14 -15.37 -14.29 -3.11
CA SER A 14 -14.56 -15.32 -2.41
C SER A 14 -13.27 -14.81 -1.77
N ILE A 15 -12.97 -13.53 -1.94
CA ILE A 15 -11.70 -12.90 -1.59
C ILE A 15 -11.79 -12.21 -0.21
N ASN A 16 -12.94 -12.29 0.46
CA ASN A 16 -13.19 -11.64 1.76
C ASN A 16 -12.85 -10.15 1.77
N LEU A 17 -13.06 -9.47 0.63
CA LEU A 17 -12.89 -8.03 0.48
C LEU A 17 -14.23 -7.38 0.15
N VAL A 18 -14.40 -6.14 0.59
CA VAL A 18 -15.55 -5.30 0.23
C VAL A 18 -15.06 -3.98 -0.33
N LEU A 19 -15.78 -3.49 -1.33
CA LEU A 19 -15.56 -2.20 -1.97
C LEU A 19 -16.69 -1.26 -1.60
N VAL A 20 -16.34 -0.13 -0.99
CA VAL A 20 -17.30 0.84 -0.46
C VAL A 20 -17.18 2.12 -1.28
N PRO A 21 -18.19 2.43 -2.13
CA PRO A 21 -18.22 3.68 -2.87
C PRO A 21 -18.62 4.84 -1.95
N ARG A 22 -18.02 6.00 -2.21
CA ARG A 22 -18.38 7.26 -1.59
C ARG A 22 -18.34 8.36 -2.64
N LEU A 23 -19.46 9.07 -2.79
CA LEU A 23 -19.49 10.26 -3.62
C LEU A 23 -18.79 11.42 -2.91
N ASN A 24 -17.78 12.00 -3.56
CA ASN A 24 -17.23 13.29 -3.16
C ASN A 24 -17.88 14.37 -4.02
N SER A 25 -18.99 14.93 -3.52
CA SER A 25 -19.79 15.93 -4.23
C SER A 25 -19.03 17.23 -4.55
N ALA A 26 -17.93 17.52 -3.86
CA ALA A 26 -17.12 18.70 -4.12
C ALA A 26 -16.21 18.54 -5.35
N LEU A 27 -15.90 17.31 -5.75
CA LEU A 27 -14.94 17.01 -6.82
C LEU A 27 -15.57 16.24 -7.99
N GLU A 28 -16.86 15.90 -7.93
CA GLU A 28 -17.56 15.03 -8.90
C GLU A 28 -16.89 13.65 -9.12
N VAL A 29 -16.08 13.24 -8.15
CA VAL A 29 -15.33 11.97 -8.13
C VAL A 29 -15.99 11.02 -7.14
N ILE A 30 -16.00 9.74 -7.50
CA ILE A 30 -16.37 8.67 -6.59
C ILE A 30 -15.08 8.08 -6.01
N GLN A 31 -14.97 8.10 -4.69
CA GLN A 31 -13.93 7.39 -3.96
C GLN A 31 -14.38 5.94 -3.75
N LEU A 32 -13.52 5.01 -4.09
CA LEU A 32 -13.73 3.57 -3.91
C LEU A 32 -12.72 3.08 -2.88
N LYS A 33 -13.19 2.77 -1.67
CA LYS A 33 -12.34 2.23 -0.60
C LYS A 33 -12.47 0.71 -0.53
N VAL A 34 -11.34 0.01 -0.45
CA VAL A 34 -11.29 -1.45 -0.31
C VAL A 34 -10.98 -1.80 1.14
N TYR A 35 -11.71 -2.75 1.71
CA TYR A 35 -11.52 -3.26 3.06
C TYR A 35 -11.50 -4.78 3.07
N GLU A 36 -10.82 -5.37 4.04
CA GLU A 36 -11.16 -6.73 4.47
C GLU A 36 -12.58 -6.74 5.05
N ARG A 37 -13.37 -7.74 4.65
CA ARG A 37 -14.78 -7.87 5.00
C ARG A 37 -14.99 -7.78 6.52
N GLU A 38 -14.24 -8.59 7.27
CA GLU A 38 -14.31 -8.63 8.73
C GLU A 38 -13.96 -7.27 9.35
N GLY A 39 -12.88 -6.64 8.89
CA GLY A 39 -12.43 -5.33 9.36
C GLY A 39 -13.44 -4.21 9.07
N TYR A 40 -14.13 -4.28 7.93
CA TYR A 40 -15.20 -3.35 7.60
C TYR A 40 -16.39 -3.51 8.55
N PHE A 41 -16.88 -4.74 8.78
CA PHE A 41 -18.06 -4.94 9.62
C PHE A 41 -17.83 -4.67 11.11
N LEU A 42 -16.58 -4.68 11.59
CA LEU A 42 -16.23 -4.20 12.93
C LEU A 42 -16.39 -2.68 13.08
N ASN A 43 -16.18 -1.91 12.00
CA ASN A 43 -16.39 -0.46 11.98
C ASN A 43 -16.92 -0.03 10.59
N PRO A 44 -18.23 -0.12 10.34
CA PRO A 44 -18.77 0.03 8.98
C PRO A 44 -18.77 1.49 8.47
N ASN A 45 -18.37 2.46 9.28
CA ASN A 45 -18.35 3.86 8.87
C ASN A 45 -17.04 4.19 8.11
N PRO A 46 -17.07 4.35 6.77
CA PRO A 46 -15.87 4.58 5.96
C PRO A 46 -15.22 5.95 6.21
N GLU A 47 -15.87 6.88 6.91
CA GLU A 47 -15.27 8.17 7.30
C GLU A 47 -14.21 8.03 8.38
N VAL A 48 -14.43 7.10 9.30
CA VAL A 48 -13.60 6.90 10.50
C VAL A 48 -12.90 5.54 10.50
N ASN A 49 -13.30 4.63 9.61
CA ASN A 49 -12.64 3.34 9.49
C ASN A 49 -11.32 3.49 8.72
N GLU A 50 -10.22 3.46 9.48
CA GLU A 50 -8.83 3.52 9.02
C GLU A 50 -8.25 2.16 8.59
N SER A 51 -9.07 1.09 8.58
CA SER A 51 -8.64 -0.26 8.16
C SER A 51 -8.74 -0.50 6.65
N GLN A 52 -8.97 0.54 5.85
CA GLN A 52 -8.95 0.39 4.39
C GLN A 52 -7.57 -0.08 3.92
N ILE A 53 -7.55 -1.05 3.02
CA ILE A 53 -6.31 -1.55 2.41
C ILE A 53 -5.94 -0.72 1.18
N ALA A 54 -6.93 -0.14 0.50
CA ALA A 54 -6.71 0.74 -0.65
C ALA A 54 -7.82 1.77 -0.81
N GLU A 55 -7.49 2.86 -1.52
CA GLU A 55 -8.44 3.90 -1.93
C GLU A 55 -8.15 4.29 -3.39
N TYR A 56 -9.20 4.35 -4.20
CA TYR A 56 -9.16 4.75 -5.60
C TYR A 56 -10.11 5.92 -5.84
N SER A 57 -9.74 6.79 -6.77
CA SER A 57 -10.56 7.92 -7.20
C SER A 57 -10.95 7.72 -8.64
N ILE A 58 -12.25 7.66 -8.94
CA ILE A 58 -12.79 7.40 -10.27
C ILE A 58 -13.81 8.46 -10.68
N CYS A 59 -13.82 8.80 -11.97
CA CYS A 59 -14.87 9.63 -12.57
C CYS A 59 -16.24 8.94 -12.41
N SER A 60 -17.27 9.74 -12.11
CA SER A 60 -18.65 9.23 -12.01
C SER A 60 -19.11 8.52 -13.30
N SER A 61 -18.70 9.02 -14.46
CA SER A 61 -18.96 8.40 -15.78
C SER A 61 -18.26 7.05 -15.99
N CYS A 62 -17.24 6.75 -15.19
CA CYS A 62 -16.37 5.57 -15.32
C CYS A 62 -16.65 4.53 -14.23
N TYR A 63 -17.71 4.71 -13.44
CA TYR A 63 -17.97 3.96 -12.22
C TYR A 63 -17.95 2.44 -12.40
N THR A 64 -18.76 1.94 -13.35
CA THR A 64 -18.86 0.50 -13.63
C THR A 64 -17.52 -0.08 -14.10
N GLN A 65 -16.79 0.66 -14.95
CA GLN A 65 -15.47 0.24 -15.41
C GLN A 65 -14.47 0.19 -14.25
N GLY A 66 -14.45 1.23 -13.41
CA GLY A 66 -13.55 1.31 -12.26
C GLY A 66 -13.78 0.16 -11.27
N ILE A 67 -15.04 -0.22 -11.01
CA ILE A 67 -15.35 -1.39 -10.19
C ILE A 67 -14.81 -2.67 -10.82
N SER A 68 -15.01 -2.86 -12.13
CA SER A 68 -14.51 -4.04 -12.84
C SER A 68 -12.99 -4.13 -12.76
N GLU A 69 -12.29 -3.03 -13.00
CA GLU A 69 -10.82 -3.00 -12.96
C GLU A 69 -10.28 -3.28 -11.55
N ILE A 70 -10.95 -2.80 -10.50
CA ILE A 70 -10.59 -3.12 -9.11
C ILE A 70 -10.89 -4.59 -8.79
N ARG A 71 -12.00 -5.14 -9.27
CA ARG A 71 -12.30 -6.57 -9.10
C ARG A 71 -11.21 -7.44 -9.75
N ASP A 72 -10.83 -7.12 -10.98
CA ASP A 72 -9.78 -7.84 -11.71
C ASP A 72 -8.39 -7.67 -11.06
N LEU A 73 -8.16 -6.56 -10.35
CA LEU A 73 -6.92 -6.29 -9.62
C LEU A 73 -6.81 -7.19 -8.37
N TYR A 74 -7.91 -7.36 -7.65
CA TYR A 74 -7.95 -8.17 -6.42
C TYR A 74 -8.30 -9.64 -6.67
N GLU A 75 -8.52 -10.05 -7.92
CA GLU A 75 -8.69 -11.46 -8.27
C GLU A 75 -7.51 -12.31 -7.77
N GLY A 76 -7.84 -13.41 -7.09
CA GLY A 76 -6.85 -14.30 -6.48
C GLY A 76 -6.04 -13.66 -5.34
N TRP A 77 -6.47 -12.52 -4.79
CA TRP A 77 -5.82 -11.96 -3.61
C TRP A 77 -5.91 -12.93 -2.44
N ALA A 78 -4.78 -13.11 -1.77
CA ALA A 78 -4.65 -13.95 -0.61
C ALA A 78 -3.66 -13.30 0.36
N ARG A 79 -3.75 -13.71 1.63
CA ARG A 79 -2.71 -13.37 2.61
C ARG A 79 -1.40 -14.03 2.23
N ILE A 80 -0.30 -13.41 2.62
CA ILE A 80 1.03 -13.97 2.35
C ILE A 80 1.28 -15.24 3.17
N ASP A 81 2.02 -16.19 2.59
CA ASP A 81 2.57 -17.29 3.37
C ASP A 81 3.85 -16.84 4.08
N LYS A 82 3.75 -16.63 5.40
CA LYS A 82 4.87 -16.14 6.23
C LYS A 82 5.99 -17.18 6.39
N ALA A 83 5.76 -18.45 6.04
CA ALA A 83 6.77 -19.50 6.07
C ALA A 83 7.76 -19.42 4.89
N GLU A 84 7.36 -18.81 3.79
CA GLU A 84 8.19 -18.67 2.60
C GLU A 84 9.42 -17.77 2.85
N PRO A 85 10.54 -17.98 2.12
CA PRO A 85 11.73 -17.17 2.26
C PRO A 85 11.58 -15.84 1.51
N VAL A 86 12.00 -14.75 2.17
CA VAL A 86 12.09 -13.43 1.54
C VAL A 86 13.40 -13.30 0.79
N THR A 87 13.34 -13.03 -0.51
CA THR A 87 14.52 -12.81 -1.36
C THR A 87 14.57 -11.37 -1.86
N LEU A 88 15.69 -10.69 -1.62
CA LEU A 88 15.91 -9.34 -2.13
C LEU A 88 16.32 -9.40 -3.62
N ILE A 89 15.58 -8.70 -4.49
CA ILE A 89 15.82 -8.68 -5.93
C ILE A 89 16.58 -7.42 -6.34
N GLY A 90 16.11 -6.25 -5.93
CA GLY A 90 16.63 -4.98 -6.41
C GLY A 90 16.43 -3.82 -5.43
N ILE A 91 17.34 -2.86 -5.47
CA ILE A 91 17.23 -1.58 -4.76
C ILE A 91 17.38 -0.47 -5.79
N HIS A 92 16.36 0.38 -5.92
CA HIS A 92 16.32 1.46 -6.89
C HIS A 92 16.30 2.79 -6.14
N ASN A 93 17.43 3.50 -6.21
CA ASN A 93 17.73 4.71 -5.45
C ASN A 93 18.03 5.92 -6.35
N GLN A 94 17.63 5.88 -7.63
CA GLN A 94 17.87 6.97 -8.58
C GLN A 94 17.16 8.26 -8.18
N ASN A 95 16.07 8.17 -7.40
CA ASN A 95 15.36 9.33 -6.87
C ASN A 95 15.82 9.62 -5.42
N PRO A 96 16.27 10.85 -5.10
CA PRO A 96 16.71 11.19 -3.74
C PRO A 96 15.56 11.26 -2.71
N ASN A 97 14.32 11.37 -3.17
CA ASN A 97 13.14 11.52 -2.31
C ASN A 97 12.31 10.23 -2.19
N ILE A 98 12.57 9.25 -3.05
CA ILE A 98 11.82 7.99 -3.08
C ILE A 98 12.78 6.82 -3.21
N LEU A 99 12.69 5.89 -2.26
CA LEU A 99 13.37 4.60 -2.32
C LEU A 99 12.38 3.53 -2.76
N TYR A 100 12.80 2.71 -3.71
CA TYR A 100 12.12 1.49 -4.08
C TYR A 100 13.00 0.27 -3.78
N ILE A 101 12.40 -0.78 -3.22
CA ILE A 101 13.07 -2.07 -3.00
C ILE A 101 12.16 -3.16 -3.55
N GLN A 102 12.66 -3.91 -4.53
CA GLN A 102 11.99 -5.07 -5.10
C GLN A 102 12.46 -6.34 -4.39
N PHE A 103 11.52 -7.20 -4.02
CA PHE A 103 11.80 -8.45 -3.34
C PHE A 103 10.69 -9.47 -3.63
N SER A 104 10.94 -10.75 -3.36
CA SER A 104 9.93 -11.80 -3.41
C SER A 104 9.75 -12.48 -2.06
N LEU A 105 8.62 -13.16 -1.90
CA LEU A 105 8.30 -14.11 -0.84
C LEU A 105 7.71 -15.35 -1.53
N GLY A 106 8.48 -16.41 -1.65
CA GLY A 106 8.14 -17.53 -2.55
C GLY A 106 7.98 -17.02 -3.99
N ASP A 107 6.83 -17.34 -4.60
CA ASP A 107 6.47 -16.94 -5.97
C ASP A 107 5.78 -15.57 -6.06
N GLN A 108 5.55 -14.89 -4.93
CA GLN A 108 4.95 -13.56 -4.91
C GLN A 108 6.02 -12.48 -4.93
N TYR A 109 5.76 -11.40 -5.68
CA TYR A 109 6.71 -10.31 -5.88
C TYR A 109 6.15 -9.02 -5.30
N PHE A 110 7.04 -8.21 -4.73
CA PHE A 110 6.65 -7.03 -3.98
C PHE A 110 7.55 -5.84 -4.26
N MET A 111 6.94 -4.67 -4.11
CA MET A 111 7.60 -3.39 -4.19
C MET A 111 7.41 -2.64 -2.87
N TYR A 112 8.49 -2.51 -2.10
CA TYR A 112 8.56 -1.54 -1.01
C TYR A 112 8.83 -0.16 -1.56
N LYS A 113 8.02 0.82 -1.15
CA LYS A 113 8.16 2.22 -1.51
C LYS A 113 8.25 3.07 -0.25
N ARG A 114 9.30 3.88 -0.14
CA ARG A 114 9.44 4.90 0.92
C ARG A 114 9.55 6.28 0.30
N CYS A 115 8.61 7.16 0.62
CA CYS A 115 8.58 8.54 0.15
C CYS A 115 8.90 9.50 1.30
N LEU A 116 9.98 10.26 1.17
CA LEU A 116 10.41 11.24 2.18
C LEU A 116 9.49 12.46 2.26
N LEU A 117 8.94 12.89 1.12
CA LEU A 117 8.09 14.08 1.04
C LEU A 117 6.76 13.87 1.76
N SER A 118 6.14 12.70 1.58
CA SER A 118 4.86 12.38 2.21
C SER A 118 5.00 11.72 3.59
N ASN A 119 6.23 11.46 4.06
CA ASN A 119 6.49 10.69 5.27
C ASN A 119 5.75 9.33 5.29
N LYS A 120 5.65 8.67 4.14
CA LYS A 120 4.92 7.39 3.99
C LYS A 120 5.86 6.28 3.52
N GLU A 121 5.61 5.08 4.02
CA GLU A 121 6.19 3.83 3.56
C GLU A 121 5.06 2.86 3.29
N MET A 122 5.14 2.13 2.19
CA MET A 122 4.11 1.18 1.77
C MET A 122 4.74 -0.03 1.09
N ILE A 123 4.06 -1.17 1.11
CA ILE A 123 4.39 -2.35 0.31
C ILE A 123 3.21 -2.70 -0.59
N TYR A 124 3.53 -2.96 -1.86
CA TYR A 124 2.58 -3.44 -2.84
C TYR A 124 3.00 -4.81 -3.33
N GLU A 125 2.03 -5.66 -3.62
CA GLU A 125 2.26 -6.85 -4.44
C GLU A 125 2.30 -6.44 -5.91
N GLU A 126 3.28 -6.96 -6.64
CA GLU A 126 3.50 -6.73 -8.06
C GLU A 126 2.83 -7.84 -8.89
N LEU A 127 1.85 -7.42 -9.69
CA LEU A 127 1.07 -8.29 -10.57
C LEU A 127 1.57 -8.18 -11.99
N PHE A 128 2.26 -9.21 -12.45
CA PHE A 128 2.73 -9.29 -13.82
C PHE A 128 1.58 -9.47 -14.82
N GLY A 129 1.72 -8.90 -16.01
CA GLY A 129 0.72 -8.99 -17.08
C GLY A 129 -0.50 -8.07 -16.93
N LYS A 130 -0.64 -7.35 -15.80
CA LYS A 130 -1.68 -6.32 -15.64
C LYS A 130 -1.26 -5.00 -16.30
N LYS A 131 -2.24 -4.14 -16.60
CA LYS A 131 -2.00 -2.79 -17.14
C LYS A 131 -1.06 -2.01 -16.20
N PRO A 132 -0.21 -1.08 -16.68
CA PRO A 132 0.75 -0.36 -15.82
C PRO A 132 0.14 0.35 -14.60
N HIS A 133 -1.10 0.83 -14.71
CA HIS A 133 -1.82 1.48 -13.59
C HIS A 133 -2.50 0.49 -12.63
N LEU A 134 -2.54 -0.80 -12.96
CA LEU A 134 -3.12 -1.91 -12.17
C LEU A 134 -2.06 -2.96 -11.81
N ARG A 135 -0.77 -2.63 -11.92
CA ARG A 135 0.32 -3.58 -11.66
C ARG A 135 0.61 -3.78 -10.17
N TRP A 136 0.10 -2.90 -9.32
CA TRP A 136 0.38 -2.88 -7.89
C TRP A 136 -0.93 -2.94 -7.11
N ARG A 137 -1.10 -3.98 -6.29
CA ARG A 137 -2.21 -4.06 -5.33
C ARG A 137 -1.71 -3.94 -3.90
N SER A 138 -2.54 -3.34 -3.05
CA SER A 138 -2.24 -3.21 -1.63
C SER A 138 -2.40 -4.54 -0.90
N LEU A 139 -1.69 -4.65 0.21
CA LEU A 139 -1.83 -5.75 1.17
C LEU A 139 -2.73 -5.34 2.32
N ASN A 140 -3.17 -6.32 3.11
CA ASN A 140 -3.70 -6.00 4.43
C ASN A 140 -2.56 -5.47 5.32
N LYS A 141 -2.97 -4.76 6.38
CA LYS A 141 -2.05 -4.07 7.29
C LYS A 141 -1.08 -5.04 7.99
N GLU A 142 -1.52 -6.24 8.33
CA GLU A 142 -0.69 -7.21 9.05
C GLU A 142 0.45 -7.72 8.16
N ASP A 143 0.14 -8.08 6.92
CA ASP A 143 1.10 -8.58 5.94
C ASP A 143 2.08 -7.49 5.50
N GLU A 144 1.58 -6.27 5.27
CA GLU A 144 2.42 -5.11 5.01
C GLU A 144 3.42 -4.87 6.15
N GLN A 145 2.95 -4.88 7.41
CA GLN A 145 3.81 -4.70 8.58
C GLN A 145 4.84 -5.82 8.73
N TYR A 146 4.43 -7.07 8.51
CA TYR A 146 5.32 -8.23 8.54
C TYR A 146 6.46 -8.09 7.52
N LEU A 147 6.14 -7.78 6.26
CA LEU A 147 7.12 -7.63 5.20
C LEU A 147 8.04 -6.42 5.44
N MET A 148 7.50 -5.30 5.92
CA MET A 148 8.31 -4.14 6.31
C MET A 148 9.29 -4.50 7.42
N ALA A 149 8.85 -5.26 8.43
CA ALA A 149 9.72 -5.73 9.50
C ALA A 149 10.84 -6.62 8.93
N LYS A 150 10.51 -7.60 8.09
CA LYS A 150 11.49 -8.47 7.43
C LYS A 150 12.56 -7.67 6.70
N LEU A 151 12.19 -6.70 5.86
CA LEU A 151 13.14 -5.85 5.15
C LEU A 151 14.07 -5.07 6.10
N ARG A 152 13.56 -4.60 7.24
CA ARG A 152 14.37 -3.88 8.25
C ARG A 152 15.38 -4.76 8.96
N PHE A 153 15.19 -6.07 8.96
CA PHE A 153 16.15 -7.04 9.51
C PHE A 153 17.09 -7.62 8.44
N MET A 154 16.82 -7.42 7.15
CA MET A 154 17.74 -7.80 6.08
C MET A 154 18.87 -6.76 5.94
N PRO A 155 20.16 -7.13 6.04
CA PRO A 155 21.26 -6.17 6.08
C PRO A 155 21.28 -5.17 4.90
N LYS A 156 21.12 -5.66 3.67
CA LYS A 156 21.13 -4.82 2.46
C LYS A 156 19.96 -3.83 2.43
N ALA A 157 18.74 -4.32 2.69
CA ALA A 157 17.54 -3.48 2.68
C ALA A 157 17.53 -2.49 3.85
N LYS A 158 17.89 -2.94 5.06
CA LYS A 158 18.08 -2.09 6.25
C LYS A 158 19.02 -0.93 5.97
N ASN A 159 20.17 -1.20 5.34
CA ASN A 159 21.13 -0.17 5.00
C ASN A 159 20.52 0.86 4.04
N ALA A 160 19.88 0.42 2.96
CA ALA A 160 19.20 1.29 2.02
C ALA A 160 18.12 2.16 2.68
N ILE A 161 17.25 1.56 3.50
CA ILE A 161 16.21 2.27 4.25
C ILE A 161 16.84 3.34 5.17
N SER A 162 17.98 3.05 5.79
CA SER A 162 18.66 3.96 6.72
C SER A 162 19.29 5.19 6.06
N PHE A 163 19.53 5.16 4.74
CA PHE A 163 19.94 6.34 3.97
C PHE A 163 18.75 7.27 3.69
N TYR A 164 17.55 6.72 3.61
CA TYR A 164 16.30 7.46 3.38
C TYR A 164 15.59 7.79 4.71
N THR A 165 16.30 8.53 5.58
CA THR A 165 15.74 8.99 6.86
C THR A 165 14.84 10.20 6.69
N TYR A 166 13.73 10.23 7.43
CA TYR A 166 12.88 11.40 7.51
C TYR A 166 13.64 12.57 8.15
N SER A 167 13.35 13.80 7.69
CA SER A 167 14.12 15.00 8.02
C SER A 167 14.28 15.27 9.53
N ALA A 168 13.32 14.83 10.36
CA ALA A 168 13.44 14.87 11.83
C ALA A 168 14.63 14.05 12.36
N GLN A 169 14.89 12.87 11.78
CA GLN A 169 16.02 12.01 12.16
C GLN A 169 17.36 12.52 11.62
N LYS A 170 17.40 13.26 10.50
CA LYS A 170 18.62 13.92 10.02
C LYS A 170 19.16 14.95 11.02
N ARG A 171 18.28 15.70 11.70
CA ARG A 171 18.68 16.67 12.74
C ARG A 171 19.25 15.99 13.98
N ILE A 172 18.69 14.85 14.39
CA ILE A 172 19.17 14.10 15.55
C ILE A 172 20.54 13.46 15.27
N ARG A 173 20.73 12.83 14.10
CA ARG A 173 22.03 12.25 13.73
C ARG A 173 23.16 13.28 13.66
N ARG A 174 22.88 14.51 13.21
CA ARG A 174 23.88 15.60 13.25
C ARG A 174 24.26 15.97 14.68
N ARG A 175 23.34 15.96 15.64
CA ARG A 175 23.66 16.30 17.04
C ARG A 175 24.58 15.28 17.72
N TYR A 176 24.44 13.99 17.41
CA TYR A 176 25.33 12.94 17.94
C TYR A 176 26.69 12.85 17.21
N ALA A 177 26.77 13.30 15.96
CA ALA A 177 28.03 13.30 15.22
C ALA A 177 29.03 14.39 15.69
N PHE A 178 28.55 15.42 16.41
CA PHE A 178 29.39 16.51 16.93
C PHE A 178 29.75 16.38 18.41
N SER A 179 29.37 15.30 19.11
CA SER A 179 29.71 15.11 20.54
C SER A 179 30.97 14.28 20.79
N HIS A 180 31.78 13.99 19.77
CA HIS A 180 33.10 13.35 19.93
C HIS A 180 34.19 14.16 19.23
N SER A 181 34.59 15.26 19.87
CA SER A 181 35.94 15.80 19.78
C SER A 181 36.42 16.11 21.20
N LYS A 182 37.26 15.18 21.70
CA LYS A 182 38.35 15.19 22.70
C LYS A 182 38.49 16.43 23.62
N GLY A 183 38.83 16.29 24.90
CA GLY A 183 40.06 15.64 25.36
C GLY A 183 41.22 16.60 25.11
#